data_AF-A0A2T2VTB2-F1
#
_entry.id   AF-A0A2T2VTB2-F1
#
_cell.length_a   1.000
_cell.length_b   1.000
_cell.length_c   1.000
_cell.angle_alpha   90.00
_cell.angle_beta   90.00
_cell.angle_gamma   90.00
#
_symmetry.space_group_name_H-M   'P 1'
#
loop_
_entity.id
_entity.type
_entity.pdbx_description
1 polymer ?
#
loop_
_entity_poly.entity_id
_entity_poly.type
_entity_poly.pdbx_seq_one_letter_code
_entity_poly.pdbx_strand_id
1 'polypeptide(L)'
;MKLYKFILPIFAVLAIASCESYTEDLNDDPNAFVVASSDLIIGQVQLALMQHMGSNNARYAAVFSNQMSGGDRQYLTLNTYSPNRGNYNDMWNDTYIAGINNAQLIINDDSASDLIRGIAEILQGTMFADMALLYGDVPFSEAVQPNEFPEPAYDAQATVVAGGISLIESGITKVGAATIAAGYGGARLEGGTWAEAAHTLAARYALASGNNALAISHATQGISSRA
;
A
#
# COMPACT_ATOMS: atom_id res chain seq x y z
N MET A 1 -14.42 -31.91 67.15
CA MET A 1 -14.83 -30.75 66.32
C MET A 1 -15.02 -31.22 64.90
N LYS A 2 -16.16 -30.88 64.28
CA LYS A 2 -16.57 -31.47 63.00
C LYS A 2 -15.82 -30.76 61.86
N LEU A 3 -14.77 -31.39 61.30
CA LEU A 3 -13.88 -30.82 60.28
C LEU A 3 -14.62 -30.31 59.02
N TYR A 4 -15.83 -30.80 58.75
CA TYR A 4 -16.60 -30.39 57.55
C TYR A 4 -16.95 -28.90 57.50
N LYS A 5 -16.96 -28.20 58.64
CA LYS A 5 -17.28 -26.75 58.68
C LYS A 5 -16.21 -25.88 58.01
N PHE A 6 -15.00 -26.44 57.82
CA PHE A 6 -13.90 -25.74 57.16
C PHE A 6 -13.77 -26.10 55.67
N ILE A 7 -14.46 -27.15 55.19
CA ILE A 7 -14.36 -27.60 53.78
C ILE A 7 -14.95 -26.55 52.84
N LEU A 8 -16.14 -26.03 53.17
CA LEU A 8 -16.84 -25.05 52.33
C LEU A 8 -16.08 -23.73 52.15
N PRO A 9 -15.53 -23.08 53.20
CA PRO A 9 -14.76 -21.85 53.03
C PRO A 9 -13.40 -22.09 52.34
N ILE A 10 -12.76 -23.23 52.54
CA ILE A 10 -11.52 -23.58 51.83
C ILE A 10 -11.78 -23.75 50.33
N PHE A 11 -12.87 -24.43 49.96
CA PHE A 11 -13.26 -24.59 48.56
C PHE A 11 -13.66 -23.26 47.91
N ALA A 12 -14.31 -22.37 48.66
CA ALA A 12 -14.64 -21.02 48.21
C ALA A 12 -13.38 -20.18 47.93
N VAL A 13 -12.35 -20.26 48.78
CA VAL A 13 -11.06 -19.56 48.57
C VAL A 13 -10.31 -20.12 47.36
N LEU A 14 -10.33 -21.44 47.15
CA LEU A 14 -9.74 -22.08 45.97
C LEU A 14 -10.47 -21.74 44.66
N ALA A 15 -11.77 -21.43 44.72
CA ALA A 15 -12.55 -21.02 43.55
C ALA A 15 -12.30 -19.57 43.09
N ILE A 16 -11.72 -18.72 43.96
CA ILE A 16 -11.32 -17.32 43.62
C ILE A 16 -9.85 -17.22 43.22
N ALA A 17 -9.07 -18.30 43.36
CA ALA A 17 -7.75 -18.42 42.76
C ALA A 17 -7.93 -18.65 41.24
N SER A 18 -8.27 -17.56 40.55
CA SER A 18 -8.42 -17.47 39.09
C SER A 18 -7.15 -17.99 38.41
N CYS A 19 -7.30 -18.87 37.41
CA CYS A 19 -6.23 -19.34 36.52
C CYS A 19 -5.89 -18.30 35.43
N GLU A 20 -6.03 -16.99 35.71
CA GLU A 20 -5.72 -15.93 34.73
C GLU A 20 -4.34 -16.14 34.13
N SER A 21 -3.32 -16.46 34.93
CA SER A 21 -1.95 -16.72 34.46
C SER A 21 -1.78 -17.93 33.53
N TYR A 22 -2.75 -18.83 33.42
CA TYR A 22 -2.70 -19.97 32.48
C TYR A 22 -3.30 -19.62 31.11
N THR A 23 -4.16 -18.60 31.07
CA THR A 23 -4.79 -18.09 29.85
C THR A 23 -4.21 -16.76 29.38
N GLU A 24 -3.48 -16.06 30.26
CA GLU A 24 -2.57 -14.98 29.88
C GLU A 24 -1.61 -15.50 28.81
N ASP A 25 -1.47 -14.73 27.74
CA ASP A 25 -0.63 -15.01 26.57
C ASP A 25 -1.07 -16.20 25.69
N LEU A 26 -2.18 -16.90 25.98
CA LEU A 26 -2.66 -18.02 25.13
C LEU A 26 -3.03 -17.57 23.71
N ASN A 27 -3.47 -16.31 23.58
CA ASN A 27 -3.82 -15.69 22.30
C ASN A 27 -2.72 -14.79 21.74
N ASP A 28 -1.58 -14.68 22.43
CA ASP A 28 -0.42 -13.98 21.90
C ASP A 28 0.30 -14.94 20.96
N ASP A 29 0.09 -14.77 19.67
CA ASP A 29 0.79 -15.56 18.66
C ASP A 29 2.27 -15.15 18.64
N PRO A 30 3.22 -15.99 19.09
CA PRO A 30 4.63 -15.66 19.08
C PRO A 30 5.21 -15.52 17.67
N ASN A 31 4.44 -15.90 16.64
CA ASN A 31 4.79 -15.72 15.23
C ASN A 31 4.16 -14.47 14.61
N ALA A 32 3.25 -13.79 15.32
CA ALA A 32 2.72 -12.52 14.88
C ALA A 32 3.78 -11.44 15.08
N PHE A 33 4.27 -10.86 13.97
CA PHE A 33 5.16 -9.71 14.03
C PHE A 33 4.39 -8.52 14.60
N VAL A 34 4.70 -8.12 15.83
CA VAL A 34 4.00 -7.02 16.51
C VAL A 34 4.48 -5.66 15.98
N VAL A 35 5.78 -5.53 15.66
CA VAL A 35 6.39 -4.34 15.07
C VAL A 35 7.56 -4.77 14.18
N ALA A 36 7.58 -4.35 12.92
CA ALA A 36 8.71 -4.52 12.01
C ALA A 36 9.33 -3.14 11.70
N SER A 37 10.66 -3.08 11.57
CA SER A 37 11.34 -1.85 11.20
C SER A 37 11.04 -1.48 9.74
N SER A 38 11.00 -0.18 9.45
CA SER A 38 10.63 0.34 8.13
C SER A 38 11.47 -0.22 6.97
N ASP A 39 12.76 -0.52 7.20
CA ASP A 39 13.66 -1.12 6.22
C ASP A 39 13.32 -2.58 5.87
N LEU A 40 12.62 -3.29 6.74
CA LEU A 40 12.07 -4.63 6.47
C LEU A 40 10.71 -4.57 5.76
N ILE A 41 9.98 -3.45 5.88
CA ILE A 41 8.66 -3.27 5.27
C ILE A 41 8.75 -2.73 3.84
N ILE A 42 9.72 -1.86 3.54
CA ILE A 42 9.77 -1.14 2.25
C ILE A 42 9.85 -2.07 1.04
N GLY A 43 10.50 -3.23 1.17
CA GLY A 43 10.55 -4.24 0.12
C GLY A 43 9.17 -4.77 -0.27
N GLN A 44 8.25 -4.90 0.70
CA GLN A 44 6.87 -5.32 0.45
C GLN A 44 6.08 -4.25 -0.29
N VAL A 45 6.27 -2.96 0.04
CA VAL A 45 5.63 -1.84 -0.66
C VAL A 45 6.06 -1.81 -2.13
N GLN A 46 7.36 -1.98 -2.39
CA GLN A 46 7.90 -2.07 -3.75
C GLN A 46 7.34 -3.29 -4.51
N LEU A 47 7.23 -4.44 -3.85
CA LEU A 47 6.64 -5.64 -4.44
C LEU A 47 5.17 -5.43 -4.81
N ALA A 48 4.40 -4.82 -3.92
CA ALA A 48 3.00 -4.48 -4.15
C ALA A 48 2.85 -3.53 -5.35
N LEU A 49 3.70 -2.50 -5.47
CA LEU A 49 3.69 -1.63 -6.66
C LEU A 49 4.02 -2.42 -7.94
N MET A 50 5.04 -3.28 -7.92
CA MET A 50 5.39 -4.10 -9.09
C MET A 50 4.23 -5.03 -9.49
N GLN A 51 3.52 -5.62 -8.53
CA GLN A 51 2.33 -6.42 -8.79
C GLN A 51 1.18 -5.56 -9.34
N HIS A 52 0.92 -4.40 -8.73
CA HIS A 52 -0.11 -3.46 -9.16
C HIS A 52 0.09 -3.04 -10.63
N MET A 53 1.32 -2.68 -11.00
CA MET A 53 1.64 -2.19 -12.35
C MET A 53 1.90 -3.31 -13.37
N GLY A 54 2.22 -4.52 -12.94
CA GLY A 54 2.70 -5.60 -13.81
C GLY A 54 1.80 -6.83 -13.92
N SER A 55 0.78 -6.95 -13.04
CA SER A 55 -0.07 -8.16 -12.95
C SER A 55 -1.40 -7.97 -13.68
N ASN A 56 -2.51 -8.35 -13.05
CA ASN A 56 -3.84 -8.37 -13.66
C ASN A 56 -4.27 -6.98 -14.17
N ASN A 57 -3.97 -5.88 -13.48
CA ASN A 57 -4.29 -4.52 -13.96
C ASN A 57 -3.69 -4.27 -15.37
N ALA A 58 -2.39 -4.54 -15.54
CA ALA A 58 -1.73 -4.40 -16.84
C ALA A 58 -2.30 -5.35 -17.90
N ARG A 59 -2.55 -6.61 -17.52
CA ARG A 59 -3.14 -7.61 -18.42
C ARG A 59 -4.54 -7.19 -18.88
N TYR A 60 -5.37 -6.68 -17.98
CA TYR A 60 -6.74 -6.28 -18.29
C TYR A 60 -6.76 -5.02 -19.14
N ALA A 61 -5.92 -4.03 -18.81
CA ALA A 61 -5.71 -2.84 -19.64
C ALA A 61 -5.22 -3.22 -21.05
N ALA A 62 -4.32 -4.20 -21.18
CA ALA A 62 -3.85 -4.69 -22.47
C ALA A 62 -4.97 -5.36 -23.28
N VAL A 63 -5.88 -6.10 -22.64
CA VAL A 63 -7.06 -6.69 -23.32
C VAL A 63 -8.02 -5.59 -23.77
N PHE A 64 -8.39 -4.66 -22.88
CA PHE A 64 -9.32 -3.59 -23.23
C PHE A 64 -8.77 -2.58 -24.24
N SER A 65 -7.45 -2.40 -24.29
CA SER A 65 -6.78 -1.58 -25.33
C SER A 65 -6.47 -2.35 -26.62
N ASN A 66 -6.94 -3.60 -26.75
CA ASN A 66 -6.68 -4.49 -27.89
C ASN A 66 -5.19 -4.77 -28.17
N GLN A 67 -4.31 -4.59 -27.19
CA GLN A 67 -2.91 -5.03 -27.26
C GLN A 67 -2.79 -6.55 -27.06
N MET A 68 -3.74 -7.15 -26.35
CA MET A 68 -3.87 -8.58 -26.12
C MET A 68 -5.33 -9.02 -26.31
N SER A 69 -5.58 -10.33 -26.43
CA SER A 69 -6.94 -10.89 -26.47
C SER A 69 -7.12 -11.92 -25.37
N GLY A 70 -8.29 -11.90 -24.72
CA GLY A 70 -8.65 -12.89 -23.71
C GLY A 70 -9.11 -14.20 -24.35
N GLY A 71 -8.24 -15.20 -24.36
CA GLY A 71 -8.48 -16.44 -25.13
C GLY A 71 -9.18 -17.58 -24.38
N ASP A 72 -9.16 -17.62 -23.05
CA ASP A 72 -9.68 -18.75 -22.27
C ASP A 72 -10.06 -18.37 -20.82
N ARG A 73 -10.90 -19.19 -20.18
CA ARG A 73 -11.34 -19.12 -18.77
C ARG A 73 -11.69 -17.70 -18.29
N GLN A 74 -11.05 -17.22 -17.22
CA GLN A 74 -11.33 -15.93 -16.60
C GLN A 74 -11.08 -14.76 -17.56
N TYR A 75 -10.19 -14.93 -18.55
CA TYR A 75 -9.88 -13.87 -19.50
C TYR A 75 -10.87 -13.78 -20.67
N LEU A 76 -11.65 -14.84 -20.95
CA LEU A 76 -12.69 -14.79 -21.99
C LEU A 76 -13.72 -13.69 -21.68
N THR A 77 -14.08 -13.57 -20.41
CA THR A 77 -15.05 -12.56 -19.93
C THR A 77 -14.56 -11.12 -20.12
N LEU A 78 -13.23 -10.89 -20.12
CA LEU A 78 -12.66 -9.59 -20.43
C LEU A 78 -12.82 -9.26 -21.91
N ASN A 79 -12.64 -10.25 -22.79
CA ASN A 79 -12.73 -10.08 -24.25
C ASN A 79 -14.15 -9.76 -24.72
N THR A 80 -15.16 -10.20 -23.97
CA THR A 80 -16.58 -9.93 -24.24
C THR A 80 -17.14 -8.77 -23.41
N TYR A 81 -16.28 -7.99 -22.73
CA TYR A 81 -16.68 -6.88 -21.86
C TYR A 81 -17.71 -7.27 -20.78
N SER A 82 -17.59 -8.49 -20.27
CA SER A 82 -18.45 -9.04 -19.21
C SER A 82 -17.65 -9.52 -17.99
N PRO A 83 -16.65 -8.78 -17.47
CA PRO A 83 -15.98 -9.14 -16.23
C PRO A 83 -16.94 -9.05 -15.04
N ASN A 84 -16.56 -9.66 -13.92
CA ASN A 84 -17.27 -9.56 -12.66
C ASN A 84 -16.37 -9.01 -11.54
N ARG A 85 -16.97 -8.68 -10.38
CA ARG A 85 -16.25 -8.12 -9.23
C ARG A 85 -15.04 -8.95 -8.80
N GLY A 86 -15.17 -10.28 -8.84
CA GLY A 86 -14.10 -11.20 -8.45
C GLY A 86 -12.82 -11.07 -9.29
N ASN A 87 -12.90 -10.52 -10.52
CA ASN A 87 -11.71 -10.24 -11.32
C ASN A 87 -10.81 -9.17 -10.68
N TYR A 88 -11.36 -8.26 -9.88
CA TYR A 88 -10.66 -7.08 -9.38
C TYR A 88 -10.30 -7.17 -7.90
N ASN A 89 -10.93 -8.08 -7.14
CA ASN A 89 -10.75 -8.22 -5.69
C ASN A 89 -9.28 -8.40 -5.28
N ASP A 90 -8.55 -9.29 -5.96
CA ASP A 90 -7.16 -9.61 -5.59
C ASP A 90 -6.27 -8.37 -5.71
N MET A 91 -6.31 -7.67 -6.85
CA MET A 91 -5.49 -6.48 -7.06
C MET A 91 -5.93 -5.30 -6.19
N TRP A 92 -7.23 -5.14 -5.95
CA TRP A 92 -7.73 -4.15 -5.02
C TRP A 92 -7.16 -4.37 -3.61
N ASN A 93 -7.28 -5.60 -3.10
CA ASN A 93 -6.79 -5.96 -1.77
C ASN A 93 -5.27 -5.86 -1.66
N ASP A 94 -4.53 -6.40 -2.63
CA ASP A 94 -3.06 -6.35 -2.62
C ASP A 94 -2.56 -4.90 -2.65
N THR A 95 -3.20 -4.03 -3.44
CA THR A 95 -2.79 -2.62 -3.53
C THR A 95 -3.07 -1.88 -2.23
N TYR A 96 -4.26 -2.01 -1.64
CA TYR A 96 -4.60 -1.31 -0.39
C TYR A 96 -3.87 -1.87 0.83
N ILE A 97 -3.80 -3.19 0.97
CA ILE A 97 -3.27 -3.84 2.18
C ILE A 97 -1.76 -4.02 2.09
N ALA A 98 -1.27 -4.65 1.01
CA ALA A 98 0.15 -4.98 0.90
C ALA A 98 1.00 -3.79 0.42
N GLY A 99 0.39 -2.82 -0.26
CA GLY A 99 1.04 -1.61 -0.76
C GLY A 99 0.78 -0.38 0.11
N ILE A 100 -0.40 0.22 -0.04
CA ILE A 100 -0.76 1.53 0.51
C ILE A 100 -0.67 1.53 2.05
N ASN A 101 -1.22 0.51 2.71
CA ASN A 101 -1.17 0.40 4.18
C ASN A 101 0.26 0.21 4.69
N ASN A 102 1.04 -0.66 4.06
CA ASN A 102 2.45 -0.85 4.44
C ASN A 102 3.29 0.41 4.22
N ALA A 103 3.01 1.18 3.17
CA ALA A 103 3.62 2.49 2.98
C ALA A 103 3.22 3.45 4.11
N GLN A 104 1.95 3.45 4.52
CA GLN A 104 1.47 4.27 5.63
C GLN A 104 2.16 3.94 6.95
N LEU A 105 2.42 2.65 7.22
CA LEU A 105 3.17 2.23 8.42
C LEU A 105 4.56 2.87 8.45
N ILE A 106 5.27 2.89 7.32
CA ILE A 106 6.59 3.56 7.20
C ILE A 106 6.44 5.07 7.34
N ILE A 107 5.39 5.65 6.75
CA ILE A 107 5.10 7.10 6.82
C ILE A 107 4.76 7.55 8.23
N ASN A 108 4.24 6.68 9.09
CA ASN A 108 3.90 6.97 10.47
C ASN A 108 4.98 6.55 11.48
N ASP A 109 6.02 5.85 11.05
CA ASP A 109 7.11 5.40 11.93
C ASP A 109 8.06 6.55 12.25
N ASP A 110 8.03 7.09 13.48
CA ASP A 110 8.90 8.20 13.92
C ASP A 110 10.40 7.87 13.87
N SER A 111 10.78 6.59 13.82
CA SER A 111 12.17 6.16 13.70
C SER A 111 12.66 6.07 12.25
N ALA A 112 11.73 6.13 11.28
CA ALA A 112 12.06 6.05 9.86
C ALA A 112 12.80 7.30 9.36
N SER A 113 13.93 7.08 8.68
CA SER A 113 14.68 8.16 8.01
C SER A 113 13.85 8.87 6.94
N ASP A 114 14.20 10.12 6.63
CA ASP A 114 13.55 10.87 5.56
C ASP A 114 13.62 10.14 4.20
N LEU A 115 14.73 9.47 3.91
CA LEU A 115 14.89 8.72 2.66
C LEU A 115 13.82 7.63 2.51
N ILE A 116 13.67 6.75 3.51
CA ILE A 116 12.71 5.64 3.41
C ILE A 116 11.26 6.13 3.47
N ARG A 117 11.00 7.18 4.25
CA ARG A 117 9.69 7.85 4.30
C ARG A 117 9.34 8.46 2.94
N GLY A 118 10.29 9.15 2.31
CA GLY A 118 10.11 9.73 0.99
C GLY A 118 9.83 8.69 -0.09
N ILE A 119 10.54 7.55 -0.05
CA ILE A 119 10.27 6.43 -0.95
C ILE A 119 8.86 5.90 -0.71
N ALA A 120 8.45 5.69 0.55
CA ALA A 120 7.10 5.23 0.87
C ALA A 120 6.02 6.20 0.36
N GLU A 121 6.18 7.51 0.53
CA GLU A 121 5.26 8.53 0.01
C GLU A 121 5.15 8.49 -1.52
N ILE A 122 6.28 8.36 -2.23
CA ILE A 122 6.30 8.22 -3.71
C ILE A 122 5.49 6.99 -4.15
N LEU A 123 5.74 5.84 -3.52
CA LEU A 123 5.09 4.58 -3.88
C LEU A 123 3.59 4.62 -3.53
N GLN A 124 3.23 5.16 -2.36
CA GLN A 124 1.84 5.29 -1.92
C GLN A 124 1.05 6.23 -2.83
N GLY A 125 1.59 7.41 -3.12
CA GLY A 125 0.96 8.38 -4.02
C GLY A 125 0.76 7.82 -5.42
N THR A 126 1.73 7.05 -5.91
CA THR A 126 1.63 6.33 -7.20
C THR A 126 0.47 5.33 -7.19
N MET A 127 0.36 4.50 -6.15
CA MET A 127 -0.73 3.51 -6.06
C MET A 127 -2.10 4.17 -5.94
N PHE A 128 -2.25 5.25 -5.16
CA PHE A 128 -3.52 5.98 -5.09
C PHE A 128 -3.92 6.60 -6.42
N ALA A 129 -3.00 7.30 -7.09
CA ALA A 129 -3.28 7.93 -8.37
C ALA A 129 -3.66 6.90 -9.45
N ASP A 130 -2.93 5.77 -9.52
CA ASP A 130 -3.20 4.71 -10.49
C ASP A 130 -4.52 3.97 -10.18
N MET A 131 -4.80 3.69 -8.91
CA MET A 131 -6.09 3.12 -8.48
C MET A 131 -7.26 4.02 -8.90
N ALA A 132 -7.17 5.33 -8.67
CA ALA A 132 -8.21 6.26 -9.08
C ALA A 132 -8.39 6.28 -10.61
N LEU A 133 -7.30 6.24 -11.38
CA LEU A 133 -7.38 6.18 -12.85
C LEU A 133 -8.01 4.88 -13.36
N LEU A 134 -7.81 3.75 -12.66
CA LEU A 134 -8.37 2.46 -13.04
C LEU A 134 -9.85 2.30 -12.63
N TYR A 135 -10.21 2.79 -11.44
CA TYR A 135 -11.48 2.46 -10.79
C TYR A 135 -12.45 3.65 -10.61
N GLY A 136 -11.99 4.88 -10.84
CA GLY A 136 -12.76 6.09 -10.60
C GLY A 136 -12.58 6.60 -9.18
N ASP A 137 -13.69 6.84 -8.49
CA ASP A 137 -13.69 7.24 -7.09
C ASP A 137 -13.23 6.06 -6.23
N VAL A 138 -12.34 6.32 -5.26
CA VAL A 138 -11.76 5.28 -4.39
C VAL A 138 -11.46 5.84 -2.99
N PRO A 139 -11.38 5.00 -1.93
CA PRO A 139 -10.95 5.48 -0.62
C PRO A 139 -9.56 6.11 -0.64
N PHE A 140 -9.44 7.33 -0.10
CA PHE A 140 -8.18 8.07 -0.04
C PHE A 140 -8.00 8.82 1.29
N SER A 141 -8.78 9.88 1.55
CA SER A 141 -8.63 10.72 2.76
C SER A 141 -8.88 9.96 4.07
N GLU A 142 -9.81 9.01 4.04
CA GLU A 142 -10.16 8.14 5.17
C GLU A 142 -9.52 6.75 5.07
N ALA A 143 -8.76 6.47 4.00
CA ALA A 143 -8.15 5.16 3.80
C ALA A 143 -7.12 4.85 4.90
N VAL A 144 -6.88 3.56 5.11
CA VAL A 144 -5.85 3.01 6.02
C VAL A 144 -5.93 3.50 7.48
N GLN A 145 -7.14 3.89 7.91
CA GLN A 145 -7.44 4.34 9.27
C GLN A 145 -8.62 3.56 9.87
N PRO A 146 -8.54 2.23 9.98
CA PRO A 146 -9.69 1.37 10.26
C PRO A 146 -10.34 1.61 11.65
N ASN A 147 -9.60 2.19 12.59
CA ASN A 147 -10.11 2.51 13.93
C ASN A 147 -10.99 3.77 13.93
N GLU A 148 -10.74 4.71 13.02
CA GLU A 148 -11.49 5.97 12.89
C GLU A 148 -12.55 5.85 11.79
N PHE A 149 -12.17 5.24 10.66
CA PHE A 149 -12.99 5.04 9.47
C PHE A 149 -13.04 3.55 9.11
N PRO A 150 -13.86 2.74 9.82
CA PRO A 150 -14.04 1.31 9.50
C PRO A 150 -14.69 1.09 8.13
N GLU A 151 -15.45 2.08 7.65
CA GLU A 151 -16.08 2.10 6.32
C GLU A 151 -15.66 3.40 5.61
N PRO A 152 -14.44 3.46 5.04
CA PRO A 152 -13.91 4.71 4.51
C PRO A 152 -14.70 5.18 3.29
N ALA A 153 -14.98 6.48 3.23
CA ALA A 153 -15.64 7.13 2.12
C ALA A 153 -14.78 7.05 0.84
N TYR A 154 -15.48 7.07 -0.30
CA TYR A 154 -14.85 7.10 -1.62
C TYR A 154 -14.69 8.55 -2.03
N ASP A 155 -13.44 8.96 -2.24
CA ASP A 155 -13.13 10.31 -2.69
C ASP A 155 -13.19 10.38 -4.22
N ALA A 156 -13.58 11.55 -4.73
CA ALA A 156 -13.67 11.78 -6.16
C ALA A 156 -12.33 11.51 -6.87
N GLN A 157 -12.36 10.85 -8.03
CA GLN A 157 -11.16 10.49 -8.82
C GLN A 157 -10.16 11.64 -8.95
N ALA A 158 -10.64 12.84 -9.28
CA ALA A 158 -9.78 14.02 -9.43
C ALA A 158 -9.06 14.42 -8.14
N THR A 159 -9.75 14.30 -6.99
CA THR A 159 -9.17 14.55 -5.67
C THR A 159 -8.09 13.52 -5.35
N VAL A 160 -8.35 12.24 -5.61
CA VAL A 160 -7.38 11.16 -5.32
C VAL A 160 -6.14 11.27 -6.21
N VAL A 161 -6.31 11.55 -7.51
CA VAL A 161 -5.16 11.75 -8.42
C VAL A 161 -4.32 12.96 -7.99
N ALA A 162 -4.95 14.08 -7.63
CA ALA A 162 -4.25 15.26 -7.13
C ALA A 162 -3.51 14.96 -5.81
N GLY A 163 -4.17 14.28 -4.87
CA GLY A 163 -3.56 13.87 -3.59
C GLY A 163 -2.40 12.89 -3.77
N GLY A 164 -2.52 11.94 -4.70
CA GLY A 164 -1.43 11.04 -5.08
C GLY A 164 -0.21 11.78 -5.65
N ILE A 165 -0.44 12.77 -6.50
CA ILE A 165 0.65 13.65 -6.98
C ILE A 165 1.29 14.42 -5.83
N SER A 166 0.50 14.98 -4.90
CA SER A 166 1.03 15.69 -3.74
C SER A 166 1.85 14.79 -2.82
N LEU A 167 1.48 13.51 -2.64
CA LEU A 167 2.31 12.53 -1.92
C LEU A 167 3.64 12.28 -2.66
N ILE A 168 3.61 12.13 -3.98
CA ILE A 168 4.83 11.98 -4.79
C ILE A 168 5.73 13.22 -4.66
N GLU A 169 5.16 14.42 -4.72
CA GLU A 169 5.89 15.69 -4.54
C GLU A 169 6.49 15.82 -3.14
N SER A 170 5.75 15.46 -2.09
CA SER A 170 6.28 15.39 -0.73
C SER A 170 7.49 14.45 -0.67
N GLY A 171 7.35 13.25 -1.23
CA GLY A 171 8.43 12.27 -1.21
C GLY A 171 9.69 12.72 -1.96
N ILE A 172 9.53 13.45 -3.08
CA ILE A 172 10.66 14.09 -3.80
C ILE A 172 11.49 14.97 -2.86
N THR A 173 10.85 15.75 -2.00
CA THR A 173 11.57 16.63 -1.06
C THR A 173 12.38 15.87 -0.02
N LYS A 174 12.00 14.62 0.30
CA LYS A 174 12.61 13.80 1.33
C LYS A 174 13.72 12.88 0.81
N VAL A 175 13.56 12.34 -0.40
CA VAL A 175 14.57 11.43 -0.99
C VAL A 175 15.83 12.17 -1.46
N GLY A 176 15.74 13.47 -1.72
CA GLY A 176 16.86 14.29 -2.18
C GLY A 176 17.53 13.69 -3.42
N ALA A 177 18.87 13.61 -3.41
CA ALA A 177 19.67 13.08 -4.51
C ALA A 177 19.98 11.57 -4.38
N ALA A 178 19.24 10.82 -3.55
CA ALA A 178 19.49 9.40 -3.34
C ALA A 178 19.27 8.61 -4.64
N THR A 179 20.26 7.82 -5.03
CA THR A 179 20.14 6.88 -6.14
C THR A 179 19.18 5.76 -5.76
N ILE A 180 18.49 5.19 -6.75
CA ILE A 180 17.56 4.07 -6.52
C ILE A 180 18.31 2.88 -5.91
N ALA A 181 19.53 2.61 -6.38
CA ALA A 181 20.39 1.55 -5.86
C ALA A 181 20.77 1.74 -4.39
N ALA A 182 21.08 2.97 -3.97
CA ALA A 182 21.41 3.27 -2.58
C ALA A 182 20.18 3.36 -1.67
N GLY A 183 19.00 3.67 -2.22
CA GLY A 183 17.75 3.83 -1.50
C GLY A 183 16.83 2.61 -1.65
N TYR A 184 17.27 1.42 -1.24
CA TYR A 184 16.40 0.22 -1.18
C TYR A 184 15.82 -0.27 -2.52
N GLY A 185 16.19 0.29 -3.68
CA GLY A 185 15.66 -0.11 -4.99
C GLY A 185 16.43 -1.25 -5.68
N GLY A 186 17.63 -1.59 -5.19
CA GLY A 186 18.50 -2.58 -5.81
C GLY A 186 19.01 -2.14 -7.19
N ALA A 187 19.27 -3.08 -8.09
CA ALA A 187 19.78 -2.77 -9.44
C ALA A 187 18.71 -2.25 -10.43
N ARG A 188 17.51 -1.88 -9.94
CA ARG A 188 16.44 -1.34 -10.78
C ARG A 188 16.79 0.09 -11.19
N LEU A 189 16.61 0.42 -12.47
CA LEU A 189 16.85 1.77 -13.01
C LEU A 189 18.24 2.29 -12.61
N GLU A 190 19.28 1.47 -12.85
CA GLU A 190 20.66 1.79 -12.50
C GLU A 190 21.09 3.14 -13.11
N GLY A 191 21.68 4.00 -12.27
CA GLY A 191 22.05 5.37 -12.66
C GLY A 191 20.97 6.44 -12.45
N GLY A 192 19.73 6.06 -12.11
CA GLY A 192 18.65 6.99 -11.75
C GLY A 192 18.52 7.26 -10.25
N THR A 193 17.88 8.38 -9.92
CA THR A 193 17.50 8.76 -8.55
C THR A 193 16.01 8.54 -8.27
N TRP A 194 15.66 8.42 -6.99
CA TRP A 194 14.26 8.37 -6.58
C TRP A 194 13.49 9.63 -6.97
N ALA A 195 14.15 10.80 -6.90
CA ALA A 195 13.55 12.06 -7.34
C ALA A 195 13.21 12.04 -8.84
N GLU A 196 14.13 11.60 -9.71
CA GLU A 196 13.87 11.49 -11.15
C GLU A 196 12.74 10.49 -11.47
N ALA A 197 12.70 9.36 -10.77
CA ALA A 197 11.61 8.39 -10.91
C ALA A 197 10.26 9.00 -10.48
N ALA A 198 10.23 9.69 -9.35
CA ALA A 198 9.05 10.37 -8.83
C ALA A 198 8.57 11.51 -9.75
N HIS A 199 9.48 12.31 -10.30
CA HIS A 199 9.14 13.30 -11.33
C HIS A 199 8.53 12.64 -12.57
N THR A 200 9.08 11.51 -13.03
CA THR A 200 8.48 10.75 -14.14
C THR A 200 7.05 10.30 -13.84
N LEU A 201 6.80 9.83 -12.61
CA LEU A 201 5.47 9.38 -12.16
C LEU A 201 4.49 10.56 -12.02
N ALA A 202 4.90 11.65 -11.37
CA ALA A 202 4.10 12.87 -11.25
C ALA A 202 3.74 13.43 -12.63
N ALA A 203 4.68 13.43 -13.59
CA ALA A 203 4.41 13.84 -14.96
C ALA A 203 3.32 12.99 -15.63
N ARG A 204 3.38 11.65 -15.46
CA ARG A 204 2.36 10.72 -15.98
C ARG A 204 0.97 11.04 -15.41
N TYR A 205 0.85 11.19 -14.10
CA TYR A 205 -0.45 11.41 -13.46
C TYR A 205 -1.01 12.81 -13.71
N ALA A 206 -0.14 13.82 -13.78
CA ALA A 206 -0.51 15.17 -14.21
C ALA A 206 -1.02 15.18 -15.66
N LEU A 207 -0.39 14.42 -16.56
CA LEU A 207 -0.85 14.29 -17.94
C LEU A 207 -2.21 13.58 -18.01
N ALA A 208 -2.39 12.49 -17.26
CA ALA A 208 -3.64 11.73 -17.21
C ALA A 208 -4.82 12.55 -16.67
N SER A 209 -4.57 13.48 -15.74
CA SER A 209 -5.57 14.42 -15.22
C SER A 209 -5.77 15.66 -16.10
N GLY A 210 -5.07 15.76 -17.24
CA GLY A 210 -5.18 16.89 -18.17
C GLY A 210 -4.40 18.14 -17.77
N ASN A 211 -3.59 18.09 -16.70
CA ASN A 211 -2.75 19.20 -16.27
C ASN A 211 -1.40 19.20 -17.02
N ASN A 212 -1.44 19.63 -18.28
CA ASN A 212 -0.27 19.66 -19.17
C ASN A 212 0.88 20.52 -18.64
N ALA A 213 0.58 21.62 -17.95
CA ALA A 213 1.60 22.52 -17.41
C ALA A 213 2.41 21.83 -16.30
N LEU A 214 1.71 21.17 -15.37
CA LEU A 214 2.35 20.39 -14.31
C LEU A 214 3.10 19.18 -14.89
N ALA A 215 2.50 18.50 -15.88
CA ALA A 215 3.15 17.37 -16.55
C ALA A 215 4.49 17.75 -17.17
N ILE A 216 4.57 18.88 -17.89
CA ILE A 216 5.82 19.37 -18.48
C ILE A 216 6.84 19.74 -17.40
N SER A 217 6.41 20.40 -16.33
CA SER A 217 7.27 20.79 -15.21
C SER A 217 8.01 19.58 -14.63
N HIS A 218 7.30 18.49 -14.34
CA HIS A 218 7.93 17.28 -13.84
C HIS A 218 8.69 16.50 -14.92
N ALA A 219 8.19 16.44 -16.16
CA ALA A 219 8.83 15.65 -17.22
C ALA A 219 10.27 16.11 -17.51
N THR A 220 10.56 17.41 -17.38
CA THR A 220 11.93 17.95 -17.57
C THR A 220 12.92 17.58 -16.46
N GLN A 221 12.42 17.03 -15.35
CA GLN A 221 13.18 16.60 -14.17
C GLN A 221 13.13 15.08 -13.97
N GLY A 222 12.48 14.36 -14.91
CA GLY A 222 12.34 12.90 -14.87
C GLY A 222 13.62 12.16 -15.27
N ILE A 223 13.53 10.83 -15.34
CA ILE A 223 14.65 9.97 -15.72
C ILE A 223 15.14 10.35 -17.11
N SER A 224 16.40 10.78 -17.21
CA SER A 224 16.99 11.36 -18.41
C SER A 224 17.81 10.35 -19.25
N SER A 225 18.18 9.20 -18.68
CA SER A 225 18.94 8.15 -19.36
C SER A 225 18.06 6.95 -19.70
N ARG A 226 18.45 6.22 -20.74
CA ARG A 226 18.00 4.84 -20.93
C ARG A 226 18.81 4.03 -19.91
N ALA A 227 18.26 3.82 -18.72
CA ALA A 227 18.81 2.84 -17.77
C ALA A 227 18.96 1.48 -18.46
#